data_AF-A0A845CC90-F1
#
_entry.id   AF-A0A845CC90-F1
#
_cell.length_a   1.000
_cell.length_b   1.000
_cell.length_c   1.000
_cell.angle_alpha   90.00
_cell.angle_beta   90.00
_cell.angle_gamma   90.00
#
_symmetry.space_group_name_H-M   'P 1'
#
loop_
_entity.id
_entity.type
_entity.pdbx_description
1 polymer ?
#
loop_
_entity_poly.entity_id
_entity_poly.type
_entity_poly.pdbx_seq_one_letter_code
_entity_poly.pdbx_strand_id
1 'polypeptide(L)'
;MTPYILVFGGSRRPQNNTDKALALALDELGGGDFEVKRIHLGDLDLPLPGEPSESKDPDMLKALVTGAAGILIATPEYHGSISSTLKLAIDNLGYPSTFEGKTIAILGVAMGPSADNALAHLRHILTHIGGEVLPGQASLGSVHKVFDEDGRCVDEAAEAEVRGVAARLLEHLKNSS
;
A
#
# COMPACT_ATOMS: atom_id res chain seq x y z
N MET A 1 14.67 17.74 5.65
CA MET A 1 14.27 16.91 4.49
C MET A 1 12.83 17.25 4.19
N THR A 2 12.44 17.29 2.91
CA THR A 2 11.03 17.36 2.53
C THR A 2 10.33 16.09 3.03
N PRO A 3 9.21 16.19 3.76
CA PRO A 3 8.46 15.01 4.17
C PRO A 3 7.92 14.30 2.91
N TYR A 4 7.91 12.97 2.93
CA TYR A 4 7.46 12.16 1.81
C TYR A 4 6.42 11.13 2.21
N ILE A 5 5.57 10.75 1.25
CA ILE A 5 4.62 9.65 1.34
C ILE A 5 5.25 8.43 0.66
N LEU A 6 5.31 7.31 1.37
CA LEU A 6 5.77 6.05 0.82
C LEU A 6 4.59 5.23 0.28
N VAL A 7 4.71 4.74 -0.95
CA VAL A 7 3.65 3.98 -1.62
C VAL A 7 4.18 2.62 -2.07
N PHE A 8 3.47 1.54 -1.72
CA PHE A 8 3.79 0.21 -2.24
C PHE A 8 2.61 -0.74 -2.35
N GLY A 9 2.73 -1.70 -3.27
CA GLY A 9 1.73 -2.69 -3.60
C GLY A 9 2.22 -4.13 -3.34
N GLY A 10 1.30 -5.01 -2.96
CA GLY A 10 1.54 -6.42 -2.65
C GLY A 10 1.64 -7.37 -3.85
N SER A 11 1.83 -6.89 -5.07
CA SER A 11 1.94 -7.76 -6.25
C SER A 11 3.29 -7.58 -6.95
N ARG A 12 3.91 -8.70 -7.31
CA ARG A 12 5.15 -8.74 -8.12
C ARG A 12 4.88 -8.94 -9.61
N ARG A 13 3.64 -9.23 -10.00
CA ARG A 13 3.29 -9.53 -11.40
C ARG A 13 3.43 -8.25 -12.22
N PRO A 14 4.14 -8.25 -13.36
CA PRO A 14 4.12 -7.12 -14.28
C PRO A 14 2.69 -6.76 -14.69
N GLN A 15 2.40 -5.46 -14.81
CA GLN A 15 1.10 -4.94 -15.27
C GLN A 15 -0.08 -5.51 -14.47
N ASN A 16 0.07 -5.61 -13.15
CA ASN A 16 -0.99 -6.11 -12.27
C ASN A 16 -2.03 -5.02 -11.98
N ASN A 17 -3.24 -5.45 -11.60
CA ASN A 17 -4.35 -4.54 -11.31
C ASN A 17 -4.14 -3.71 -10.03
N THR A 18 -3.31 -4.18 -9.09
CA THR A 18 -2.97 -3.40 -7.89
C THR A 18 -2.14 -2.17 -8.26
N ASP A 19 -1.22 -2.29 -9.22
CA ASP A 19 -0.45 -1.16 -9.74
C ASP A 19 -1.30 -0.19 -10.56
N LYS A 20 -2.27 -0.70 -11.35
CA LYS A 20 -3.25 0.17 -12.03
C LYS A 20 -4.06 1.01 -11.03
N ALA A 21 -4.52 0.41 -9.94
CA ALA A 21 -5.21 1.13 -8.88
C ALA A 21 -4.27 2.12 -8.15
N LEU A 22 -3.04 1.71 -7.83
CA LEU A 22 -2.04 2.62 -7.25
C LEU A 22 -1.72 3.81 -8.18
N ALA A 23 -1.78 3.66 -9.50
CA ALA A 23 -1.54 4.77 -10.42
C ALA A 23 -2.55 5.92 -10.22
N LEU A 24 -3.82 5.61 -9.97
CA LEU A 24 -4.84 6.62 -9.64
C LEU A 24 -4.53 7.34 -8.33
N ALA A 25 -4.10 6.59 -7.31
CA ALA A 25 -3.71 7.16 -6.03
C ALA A 25 -2.43 8.01 -6.15
N LEU A 26 -1.44 7.58 -6.94
CA LEU A 26 -0.19 8.30 -7.17
C LEU A 26 -0.43 9.62 -7.91
N ASP A 27 -1.31 9.62 -8.91
CA ASP A 27 -1.73 10.82 -9.63
C ASP A 27 -2.34 11.85 -8.67
N GLU A 28 -3.25 11.41 -7.78
CA GLU A 28 -3.84 12.25 -6.74
C GLU A 28 -2.79 12.78 -5.75
N LEU A 29 -1.87 11.92 -5.29
CA LEU A 29 -0.80 12.30 -4.37
C LEU A 29 0.18 13.31 -4.99
N GLY A 30 0.43 13.22 -6.29
CA GLY A 30 1.37 14.07 -7.03
C GLY A 30 0.96 15.55 -7.09
N GLY A 31 -0.31 15.88 -6.84
CA GLY A 31 -0.80 17.25 -6.71
C GLY A 31 -0.57 17.89 -5.32
N GLY A 32 -0.03 17.14 -4.35
CA GLY A 32 0.12 17.57 -2.97
C GLY A 32 1.48 18.20 -2.61
N ASP A 33 1.62 18.57 -1.34
CA ASP A 33 2.83 19.21 -0.77
C ASP A 33 3.91 18.21 -0.34
N PHE A 34 3.68 16.91 -0.51
CA PHE A 34 4.57 15.84 -0.09
C PHE A 34 5.28 15.24 -1.31
N GLU A 35 6.58 14.96 -1.18
CA GLU A 35 7.27 14.10 -2.15
C GLU A 35 6.65 12.70 -2.11
N VAL A 36 6.48 12.05 -3.25
CA VAL A 36 5.93 10.68 -3.33
C VAL A 36 7.03 9.71 -3.72
N LYS A 37 7.27 8.70 -2.87
CA LYS A 37 8.23 7.61 -3.13
C LYS A 37 7.48 6.31 -3.35
N ARG A 38 7.61 5.72 -4.54
CA ARG A 38 7.03 4.42 -4.89
C ARG A 38 8.11 3.34 -4.85
N ILE A 39 7.87 2.23 -4.14
CA ILE A 39 8.77 1.05 -4.17
C ILE A 39 8.07 -0.23 -4.64
N HIS A 40 8.61 -0.89 -5.65
CA HIS A 40 8.06 -2.17 -6.09
C HIS A 40 8.65 -3.29 -5.22
N LEU A 41 7.81 -3.95 -4.41
CA LEU A 41 8.24 -5.09 -3.59
C LEU A 41 8.75 -6.27 -4.45
N GLY A 42 8.47 -6.24 -5.75
CA GLY A 42 9.02 -7.15 -6.75
C GLY A 42 10.53 -7.02 -6.99
N ASP A 43 11.09 -5.87 -6.67
CA ASP A 43 12.49 -5.54 -6.94
C ASP A 43 13.37 -5.73 -5.70
N LEU A 44 12.75 -6.00 -4.54
CA LEU A 44 13.44 -6.22 -3.28
C LEU A 44 13.77 -7.71 -3.11
N ASP A 45 15.00 -7.97 -2.67
CA ASP A 45 15.49 -9.24 -2.15
C ASP A 45 15.28 -9.28 -0.63
N LEU A 46 14.13 -9.81 -0.21
CA LEU A 46 13.72 -9.93 1.18
C LEU A 46 13.82 -11.39 1.63
N PRO A 47 14.59 -11.71 2.69
CA PRO A 47 14.67 -13.07 3.21
C PRO A 47 13.36 -13.54 3.82
N LEU A 48 13.14 -14.85 3.81
CA LEU A 48 12.08 -15.45 4.60
C LEU A 48 12.41 -15.33 6.10
N PRO A 49 11.40 -15.27 6.99
CA PRO A 49 11.65 -15.19 8.42
C PRO A 49 12.55 -16.33 8.92
N GLY A 50 13.64 -15.95 9.59
CA GLY A 50 14.62 -16.90 10.14
C GLY A 50 15.76 -17.28 9.19
N GLU A 51 15.74 -16.82 7.93
CA GLU A 51 16.85 -16.99 7.00
C GLU A 51 17.87 -15.85 7.14
N PRO A 52 19.18 -16.14 7.04
CA PRO A 52 20.18 -15.09 6.91
C PRO A 52 20.04 -14.36 5.58
N SER A 53 20.43 -13.09 5.54
CA SER A 53 20.47 -12.31 4.30
C SER A 53 21.69 -11.41 4.27
N GLU A 54 22.33 -11.37 3.10
CA GLU A 54 23.38 -10.40 2.77
C GLU A 54 22.79 -9.17 2.04
N SER A 55 21.48 -9.18 1.75
CA SER A 55 20.78 -8.08 1.09
C SER A 55 20.65 -6.88 2.03
N LYS A 56 20.78 -5.68 1.46
CA LYS A 56 20.53 -4.41 2.16
C LYS A 56 19.08 -3.95 2.04
N ASP A 57 18.26 -4.67 1.28
CA ASP A 57 16.87 -4.28 1.01
C ASP A 57 15.99 -4.24 2.26
N PRO A 58 16.13 -5.15 3.25
CA PRO A 58 15.40 -5.02 4.51
C PRO A 58 15.71 -3.71 5.25
N ASP A 59 16.98 -3.33 5.32
CA ASP A 59 17.42 -2.09 5.97
C ASP A 59 16.96 -0.84 5.18
N MET A 60 17.02 -0.91 3.84
CA MET A 60 16.50 0.14 2.98
C MET A 60 14.99 0.32 3.16
N LEU A 61 14.23 -0.78 3.15
CA LEU A 61 12.78 -0.79 3.37
C LEU A 61 12.45 -0.19 4.75
N LYS A 62 13.19 -0.60 5.78
CA LYS A 62 13.07 -0.04 7.13
C LYS A 62 13.34 1.47 7.17
N ALA A 63 14.39 1.93 6.50
CA ALA A 63 14.71 3.35 6.45
C ALA A 63 13.63 4.16 5.72
N LEU A 64 13.06 3.62 4.64
CA LEU A 64 11.97 4.24 3.89
C LEU A 64 10.69 4.35 4.72
N VAL A 65 10.29 3.28 5.42
CA VAL A 65 9.12 3.31 6.31
C VAL A 65 9.36 4.28 7.47
N THR A 66 10.56 4.25 8.08
CA THR A 66 10.92 5.12 9.20
C THR A 66 10.88 6.61 8.81
N GLY A 67 11.38 6.97 7.63
CA GLY A 67 11.44 8.36 7.18
C GLY A 67 10.14 8.88 6.55
N ALA A 68 9.18 8.01 6.24
CA ALA A 68 7.90 8.42 5.64
C ALA A 68 7.04 9.20 6.64
N ALA A 69 6.44 10.29 6.16
CA ALA A 69 5.43 11.06 6.88
C ALA A 69 4.07 10.32 6.89
N GLY A 70 3.73 9.66 5.79
CA GLY A 70 2.60 8.76 5.68
C GLY A 70 2.85 7.65 4.67
N ILE A 71 2.03 6.61 4.72
CA ILE A 71 2.23 5.39 3.92
C ILE A 71 0.91 5.01 3.24
N LEU A 72 0.95 4.66 1.95
CA LEU A 72 -0.17 4.06 1.24
C LEU A 72 0.21 2.64 0.82
N ILE A 73 -0.53 1.66 1.33
CA ILE A 73 -0.30 0.24 1.06
C ILE A 73 -1.47 -0.32 0.26
N ALA A 74 -1.19 -0.91 -0.90
CA ALA A 74 -2.18 -1.66 -1.66
C ALA A 74 -1.91 -3.17 -1.61
N THR A 75 -2.96 -3.98 -1.53
CA THR A 75 -2.83 -5.45 -1.60
C THR A 75 -3.81 -6.02 -2.60
N PRO A 76 -3.40 -7.00 -3.43
CA PRO A 76 -4.37 -7.90 -4.03
C PRO A 76 -4.97 -8.80 -2.93
N GLU A 77 -6.19 -9.27 -3.16
CA GLU A 77 -6.77 -10.38 -2.39
C GLU A 77 -6.39 -11.71 -3.03
N TYR A 78 -5.55 -12.48 -2.33
CA TYR A 78 -5.20 -13.85 -2.71
C TYR A 78 -5.74 -14.81 -1.68
N HIS A 79 -6.60 -15.73 -2.13
CA HIS A 79 -7.25 -16.75 -1.29
C HIS A 79 -7.92 -16.18 -0.03
N GLY A 80 -8.60 -15.02 -0.18
CA GLY A 80 -9.31 -14.37 0.93
C GLY A 80 -8.41 -13.63 1.91
N SER A 81 -7.16 -13.33 1.56
CA SER A 81 -6.26 -12.57 2.41
C SER A 81 -5.30 -11.67 1.64
N ILE A 82 -4.43 -10.97 2.38
CA ILE A 82 -3.33 -10.20 1.82
C ILE A 82 -2.38 -11.11 1.03
N SER A 83 -1.66 -10.51 0.09
CA SER A 83 -0.59 -11.23 -0.63
C SER A 83 0.54 -11.70 0.29
N SER A 84 1.14 -12.84 -0.05
CA SER A 84 2.38 -13.31 0.59
C SER A 84 3.53 -12.32 0.43
N THR A 85 3.62 -11.63 -0.72
CA THR A 85 4.61 -10.58 -0.96
C THR A 85 4.49 -9.43 0.04
N LEU A 86 3.28 -8.93 0.28
CA LEU A 86 3.07 -7.87 1.26
C LEU A 86 3.37 -8.35 2.68
N LYS A 87 2.94 -9.56 3.04
CA LYS A 87 3.22 -10.12 4.36
C LYS A 87 4.72 -10.28 4.60
N LEU A 88 5.48 -10.74 3.60
CA LEU A 88 6.93 -10.86 3.68
C LEU A 88 7.62 -9.50 3.91
N ALA A 89 7.15 -8.44 3.24
CA ALA A 89 7.65 -7.09 3.45
C ALA A 89 7.38 -6.59 4.88
N ILE A 90 6.18 -6.86 5.41
CA ILE A 90 5.83 -6.53 6.80
C ILE A 90 6.73 -7.30 7.78
N ASP A 91 6.97 -8.59 7.54
CA ASP A 91 7.81 -9.42 8.41
C ASP A 91 9.28 -8.97 8.46
N ASN A 92 9.77 -8.34 7.39
CA ASN A 92 11.12 -7.78 7.32
C ASN A 92 11.26 -6.40 8.01
N LEU A 93 10.16 -5.80 8.49
CA LEU A 93 10.19 -4.50 9.20
C LEU A 93 10.42 -4.64 10.71
N GLY A 94 10.66 -5.86 11.19
CA GLY A 94 11.25 -6.17 12.49
C GLY A 94 10.39 -5.84 13.72
N TYR A 95 11.00 -6.02 14.89
CA TYR A 95 10.44 -5.68 16.21
C TYR A 95 11.44 -4.82 17.00
N PRO A 96 11.01 -3.74 17.70
CA PRO A 96 9.68 -3.12 17.62
C PRO A 96 9.35 -2.70 16.17
N SER A 97 8.05 -2.68 15.87
CA SER A 97 7.56 -2.51 14.50
C SER A 97 7.93 -1.15 13.95
N THR A 98 8.49 -1.13 12.74
CA THR A 98 8.78 0.13 12.03
C THR A 98 7.50 0.90 11.65
N PHE A 99 6.34 0.25 11.68
CA PHE A 99 5.03 0.89 11.48
C PHE A 99 4.46 1.58 12.72
N GLU A 100 5.07 1.42 13.90
CA GLU A 100 4.56 2.03 15.12
C GLU A 100 4.43 3.56 14.98
N GLY A 101 3.23 4.09 15.23
CA GLY A 101 2.91 5.51 15.10
C GLY A 101 2.85 6.03 13.66
N LYS A 102 2.93 5.18 12.64
CA LYS A 102 2.83 5.60 11.23
C LYS A 102 1.37 5.77 10.82
N THR A 103 1.06 6.91 10.21
CA THR A 103 -0.21 7.14 9.49
C THR A 103 -0.24 6.33 8.20
N ILE A 104 -1.20 5.41 8.08
CA ILE A 104 -1.28 4.46 6.97
C ILE A 104 -2.66 4.48 6.32
N ALA A 105 -2.71 4.64 5.00
CA ALA A 105 -3.89 4.42 4.18
C ALA A 105 -3.77 3.07 3.45
N ILE A 106 -4.90 2.36 3.29
CA ILE A 106 -4.91 1.03 2.66
C ILE A 106 -5.91 0.91 1.52
N LEU A 107 -5.54 0.12 0.51
CA LEU A 107 -6.29 -0.17 -0.71
C LEU A 107 -6.29 -1.67 -1.00
N GLY A 108 -7.46 -2.24 -1.29
CA GLY A 108 -7.62 -3.66 -1.63
C GLY A 108 -8.06 -3.84 -3.08
N VAL A 109 -7.55 -4.87 -3.75
CA VAL A 109 -7.91 -5.19 -5.14
C VAL A 109 -8.21 -6.68 -5.30
N ALA A 110 -9.37 -7.03 -5.84
CA ALA A 110 -9.81 -8.42 -6.00
C ALA A 110 -10.37 -8.70 -7.39
N MET A 111 -10.17 -9.95 -7.85
CA MET A 111 -10.93 -10.50 -8.98
C MET A 111 -12.38 -10.82 -8.61
N GLY A 112 -12.59 -11.20 -7.34
CA GLY A 112 -13.91 -11.44 -6.75
C GLY A 112 -14.67 -10.13 -6.49
N PRO A 113 -15.84 -10.21 -5.81
CA PRO A 113 -16.76 -9.08 -5.69
C PRO A 113 -16.25 -7.91 -4.84
N SER A 114 -15.30 -8.14 -3.92
CA SER A 114 -14.62 -7.10 -3.14
C SER A 114 -13.27 -7.64 -2.61
N ALA A 115 -12.45 -6.77 -2.03
CA ALA A 115 -11.18 -7.10 -1.39
C ALA A 115 -11.23 -6.93 0.15
N ASP A 116 -12.44 -7.01 0.72
CA ASP A 116 -12.69 -6.65 2.12
C ASP A 116 -11.98 -7.59 3.11
N ASN A 117 -11.83 -8.86 2.77
CA ASN A 117 -11.13 -9.81 3.64
C ASN A 117 -9.64 -9.48 3.70
N ALA A 118 -9.02 -9.22 2.54
CA ALA A 118 -7.62 -8.77 2.49
C ALA A 118 -7.42 -7.48 3.28
N LEU A 119 -8.32 -6.50 3.13
CA LEU A 119 -8.25 -5.24 3.87
C LEU A 119 -8.47 -5.42 5.37
N ALA A 120 -9.41 -6.27 5.80
CA ALA A 120 -9.64 -6.56 7.20
C ALA A 120 -8.40 -7.19 7.85
N HIS A 121 -7.77 -8.15 7.17
CA HIS A 121 -6.53 -8.78 7.64
C HIS A 121 -5.37 -7.77 7.66
N LEU A 122 -5.21 -6.97 6.60
CA LEU A 122 -4.16 -5.94 6.53
C LEU A 122 -4.31 -4.93 7.67
N ARG A 123 -5.52 -4.40 7.87
CA ARG A 123 -5.82 -3.48 8.97
C ARG A 123 -5.50 -4.11 10.32
N HIS A 124 -5.97 -5.34 10.54
CA HIS A 124 -5.71 -6.05 11.80
C HIS A 124 -4.20 -6.16 12.06
N ILE A 125 -3.41 -6.61 11.09
CA ILE A 125 -1.95 -6.72 11.19
C ILE A 125 -1.33 -5.36 11.52
N LEU A 126 -1.62 -4.33 10.72
CA LEU A 126 -1.01 -3.01 10.87
C LEU A 126 -1.36 -2.36 12.22
N THR A 127 -2.61 -2.44 12.66
CA THR A 127 -3.03 -1.93 13.98
C THR A 127 -2.41 -2.72 15.13
N HIS A 128 -2.30 -4.05 15.00
CA HIS A 128 -1.67 -4.90 16.01
C HIS A 128 -0.20 -4.52 16.24
N ILE A 129 0.51 -4.14 15.17
CA ILE A 129 1.91 -3.72 15.21
C ILE A 129 2.09 -2.20 15.40
N GLY A 130 1.05 -1.50 15.87
CA GLY A 130 1.11 -0.10 16.29
C GLY A 130 0.93 0.96 15.19
N GLY A 131 0.56 0.56 13.98
CA GLY A 131 0.26 1.48 12.88
C GLY A 131 -1.10 2.16 13.01
N GLU A 132 -1.18 3.43 12.64
CA GLU A 132 -2.40 4.24 12.64
C GLU A 132 -3.08 4.14 11.27
N VAL A 133 -3.91 3.11 11.11
CA VAL A 133 -4.62 2.87 9.84
C VAL A 133 -5.84 3.77 9.72
N LEU A 134 -5.81 4.73 8.79
CA LEU A 134 -6.90 5.68 8.55
C LEU A 134 -8.22 5.00 8.14
N PRO A 135 -9.39 5.56 8.51
CA PRO A 135 -10.68 5.13 7.95
C PRO A 135 -10.79 5.49 6.46
N GLY A 136 -11.81 4.96 5.79
CA GLY A 136 -12.06 5.26 4.36
C GLY A 136 -11.08 4.58 3.42
N GLN A 137 -10.81 3.29 3.65
CA GLN A 137 -10.11 2.40 2.70
C GLN A 137 -10.95 2.18 1.43
N ALA A 138 -10.30 1.85 0.31
CA ALA A 138 -10.98 1.47 -0.93
C ALA A 138 -10.86 -0.04 -1.19
N SER A 139 -11.94 -0.65 -1.69
CA SER A 139 -12.07 -2.09 -1.91
C SER A 139 -12.54 -2.36 -3.33
N LEU A 140 -11.59 -2.53 -4.25
CA LEU A 140 -11.92 -2.74 -5.65
C LEU A 140 -12.22 -4.20 -5.92
N GLY A 141 -13.51 -4.50 -6.14
CA GLY A 141 -13.98 -5.77 -6.66
C GLY A 141 -14.02 -5.82 -8.19
N SER A 142 -14.19 -7.02 -8.73
CA SER A 142 -14.36 -7.29 -10.17
C SER A 142 -13.35 -6.55 -11.03
N VAL A 143 -12.10 -6.43 -10.58
CA VAL A 143 -11.15 -5.44 -11.11
C VAL A 143 -10.85 -5.56 -12.61
N HIS A 144 -11.06 -6.75 -13.18
CA HIS A 144 -10.99 -6.99 -14.63
C HIS A 144 -12.02 -6.20 -15.46
N LYS A 145 -13.02 -5.60 -14.82
CA LYS A 145 -14.02 -4.69 -15.45
C LYS A 145 -13.75 -3.22 -15.14
N VAL A 146 -12.91 -2.94 -14.15
CA VAL A 146 -12.60 -1.57 -13.68
C VAL A 146 -11.58 -0.91 -14.61
N PHE A 147 -10.63 -1.69 -15.15
CA PHE A 147 -9.60 -1.18 -16.04
C PHE A 147 -9.71 -1.77 -17.44
N ASP A 148 -9.57 -0.93 -18.46
CA ASP A 148 -9.50 -1.36 -19.85
C ASP A 148 -8.13 -1.98 -20.22
N GLU A 149 -7.98 -2.35 -21.49
CA GLU A 149 -6.77 -2.95 -22.05
C GLU A 149 -5.56 -2.01 -22.00
N ASP A 150 -5.80 -0.70 -22.14
CA ASP A 150 -4.78 0.36 -22.01
C ASP A 150 -4.43 0.67 -20.55
N GLY A 151 -5.18 0.10 -19.60
CA GLY A 151 -5.01 0.31 -18.17
C GLY A 151 -5.70 1.56 -17.61
N ARG A 152 -6.60 2.20 -18.38
CA ARG A 152 -7.42 3.32 -17.90
C ARG A 152 -8.57 2.80 -17.06
N CYS A 153 -8.91 3.52 -15.99
CA CYS A 153 -10.10 3.25 -15.20
C CYS A 153 -11.34 3.64 -16.01
N VAL A 154 -12.31 2.73 -16.13
CA VAL A 154 -13.60 2.96 -16.81
C VAL A 154 -14.78 2.96 -15.83
N ASP A 155 -14.49 2.78 -14.55
CA ASP A 155 -15.46 2.84 -13.46
C ASP A 155 -15.19 4.09 -12.61
N GLU A 156 -16.05 5.09 -12.74
CA GLU A 156 -15.92 6.38 -12.05
C GLU A 156 -16.03 6.24 -10.52
N ALA A 157 -16.83 5.28 -10.03
CA ALA A 157 -17.00 5.06 -8.60
C ALA A 157 -15.73 4.42 -8.01
N ALA A 158 -15.18 3.41 -8.68
CA ALA A 158 -13.89 2.81 -8.30
C ALA A 158 -12.76 3.85 -8.32
N GLU A 159 -12.72 4.72 -9.34
CA GLU A 159 -11.73 5.79 -9.39
C GLU A 159 -11.88 6.78 -8.23
N ALA A 160 -13.10 7.24 -7.95
CA ALA A 160 -13.39 8.14 -6.85
C ALA A 160 -13.03 7.54 -5.49
N GLU A 161 -13.27 6.24 -5.27
CA GLU A 161 -12.87 5.55 -4.04
C GLU A 161 -11.35 5.57 -3.85
N VAL A 162 -10.59 5.20 -4.89
CA VAL A 162 -9.11 5.15 -4.83
C VAL A 162 -8.51 6.52 -4.60
N ARG A 163 -8.94 7.52 -5.36
CA ARG A 163 -8.50 8.91 -5.18
C ARG A 163 -8.87 9.44 -3.81
N GLY A 164 -10.05 9.08 -3.31
CA GLY A 164 -10.49 9.41 -1.95
C GLY A 164 -9.54 8.89 -0.86
N VAL A 165 -8.94 7.70 -1.03
CA VAL A 165 -7.93 7.18 -0.09
C VAL A 165 -6.70 8.08 -0.04
N ALA A 166 -6.18 8.47 -1.20
CA ALA A 166 -5.03 9.36 -1.31
C ALA A 166 -5.32 10.76 -0.76
N ALA A 167 -6.47 11.34 -1.11
CA ALA A 167 -6.89 12.65 -0.64
C ALA A 167 -7.03 12.71 0.90
N ARG A 168 -7.62 11.69 1.53
CA ARG A 168 -7.72 11.60 2.99
C ARG A 168 -6.36 11.48 3.67
N LEU A 169 -5.43 10.74 3.06
CA LEU A 169 -4.06 10.67 3.56
C LEU A 169 -3.39 12.05 3.54
N LEU A 170 -3.49 12.77 2.42
CA LEU A 170 -2.95 14.13 2.30
C LEU A 170 -3.56 15.08 3.34
N GLU A 171 -4.89 15.08 3.47
CA GLU A 171 -5.61 15.91 4.42
C GLU A 171 -5.15 15.62 5.87
N HIS A 172 -5.06 14.35 6.23
CA HIS A 172 -4.63 13.96 7.57
C HIS A 172 -3.19 14.43 7.85
N LEU A 173 -2.27 14.23 6.91
CA LEU A 173 -0.88 14.64 7.10
C LEU A 173 -0.72 16.17 7.22
N LYS A 174 -1.54 16.94 6.51
CA LYS A 174 -1.56 18.41 6.62
C LYS A 174 -2.02 18.89 7.99
N ASN A 175 -2.98 18.18 8.59
CA ASN A 175 -3.56 18.55 9.89
C ASN A 175 -2.69 18.10 11.07
N SER A 176 -1.79 17.14 10.86
CA SER A 176 -0.88 16.58 11.88
C SER A 176 0.53 17.18 11.83
N SER A 177 0.80 18.13 10.92
CA SER A 177 2.11 18.78 10.74
C SER A 177 2.24 20.11 11.46
#